data_AF-A0A4V6A777-F1
#
_entry.id   AF-A0A4V6A777-F1
#
_cell.length_a   1.000
_cell.length_b   1.000
_cell.length_c   1.000
_cell.angle_alpha   90.00
_cell.angle_beta   90.00
_cell.angle_gamma   90.00
#
_symmetry.space_group_name_H-M   'P 1'
#
loop_
_entity.id
_entity.type
_entity.pdbx_description
1 polymer ?
#
loop_
_entity_poly.entity_id
_entity_poly.type
_entity_poly.pdbx_seq_one_letter_code
_entity_poly.pdbx_strand_id
1 'polypeptide(L)'
;MKPHQEQEEDEERLRQRKLEESLEIKSLRRIISAYLNYPEAAEEDVKRYERSFRKLPPSHKALLSHYPLKFQSLRRCISINSYFIFNMLQAFEPPLDMSQDIDDCGELHFERPPDDGNVCSHESTTARGSCSKLDEACCGEPSNVMSKLEEGLTANEEVQVEGCHGSDPGSCLAGEENNKRAAECCGNHVSDSNGNVLSSPRDWLDPSFQLHVPLVDVDKVRCIIRNIVRDWALEGQKERDQCYKPILEELNSLFPSRCNKSPPTCLVPGAGLGRLALEISCLGFVSQGNEFSYYMMICSSFILNQTQNAGEWTIYPWIHSNCNSLSDSDQLRPVSFPDIHPASAGIPEGFSMCGGDFVEVYSDPSQVGVWDAVVT
;
A
#
# COMPACT_ATOMS: atom_id res chain seq x y z
N MET A 1 29.80 21.84 -41.70
CA MET A 1 28.40 22.08 -41.30
C MET A 1 27.76 20.75 -40.91
N LYS A 2 28.05 20.29 -39.68
CA LYS A 2 27.38 19.21 -38.95
C LYS A 2 27.13 19.48 -37.43
N PRO A 3 27.71 20.52 -36.76
CA PRO A 3 27.55 20.65 -35.31
C PRO A 3 26.24 21.30 -34.84
N HIS A 4 25.48 21.97 -35.71
CA HIS A 4 24.22 22.64 -35.30
C HIS A 4 23.05 21.66 -35.11
N GLN A 5 22.94 20.62 -35.94
CA GLN A 5 21.88 19.61 -35.79
C GLN A 5 22.10 18.74 -34.55
N GLU A 6 23.34 18.35 -34.26
CA GLU A 6 23.67 17.60 -33.03
C GLU A 6 23.42 18.43 -31.76
N GLN A 7 23.68 19.74 -31.79
CA GLN A 7 23.38 20.65 -30.67
C GLN A 7 21.87 20.84 -30.45
N GLU A 8 21.07 20.98 -31.51
CA GLU A 8 19.62 21.10 -31.39
C GLU A 8 18.98 19.81 -30.84
N GLU A 9 19.44 18.64 -31.29
CA GLU A 9 19.01 17.34 -30.77
C GLU A 9 19.37 17.15 -29.29
N ASP A 10 20.55 17.61 -28.86
CA ASP A 10 20.97 17.55 -27.46
C ASP A 10 20.16 18.49 -26.55
N GLU A 11 19.84 19.69 -27.03
CA GLU A 11 18.98 20.63 -26.32
C GLU A 11 17.54 20.11 -26.21
N GLU A 12 17.01 19.47 -27.25
CA GLU A 12 15.70 18.83 -27.22
C GLU A 12 15.65 17.66 -26.23
N ARG A 13 16.65 16.78 -26.25
CA ARG A 13 16.79 15.70 -25.26
C ARG A 13 16.92 16.20 -23.83
N LEU A 14 17.58 17.33 -23.62
CA LEU A 14 17.67 17.94 -22.29
C LEU A 14 16.33 18.53 -21.84
N ARG A 15 15.59 19.20 -22.74
CA ARG A 15 14.25 19.72 -22.45
C ARG A 15 13.27 18.59 -22.10
N GLN A 16 13.31 17.50 -22.86
CA GLN A 16 12.47 16.33 -22.62
C GLN A 16 12.73 15.70 -21.25
N ARG A 17 13.99 15.47 -20.89
CA ARG A 17 14.36 14.93 -19.56
C ARG A 17 13.90 15.82 -18.40
N LYS A 18 14.04 17.14 -18.54
CA LYS A 18 13.55 18.08 -17.53
C LYS A 18 12.02 18.04 -17.39
N LEU A 19 11.32 17.89 -18.50
CA LEU A 19 9.86 17.77 -18.49
C LEU A 19 9.43 16.46 -17.80
N GLU A 20 10.06 15.35 -18.12
CA GLU A 20 9.82 14.05 -17.49
C GLU A 20 10.07 14.10 -15.97
N GLU A 21 11.20 14.66 -15.54
CA GLU A 21 11.53 14.85 -14.13
C GLU A 21 10.46 15.72 -13.42
N SER A 22 10.00 16.80 -14.05
CA SER A 22 8.95 17.65 -13.47
C SER A 22 7.59 16.93 -13.33
N LEU A 23 7.24 16.08 -14.30
CA LEU A 23 6.03 15.26 -14.28
C LEU A 23 6.13 14.18 -13.20
N GLU A 24 7.31 13.60 -13.01
CA GLU A 24 7.60 12.62 -11.98
C GLU A 24 7.51 13.24 -10.58
N ILE A 25 8.11 14.41 -10.34
CA ILE A 25 7.98 15.17 -9.09
C ILE A 25 6.51 15.49 -8.80
N LYS A 26 5.76 15.95 -9.81
CA LYS A 26 4.32 16.24 -9.68
C LYS A 26 3.52 14.98 -9.31
N SER A 27 3.81 13.85 -9.96
CA SER A 27 3.21 12.56 -9.66
C SER A 27 3.53 12.12 -8.23
N LEU A 28 4.79 12.18 -7.82
CA LEU A 28 5.24 11.80 -6.49
C LEU A 28 4.57 12.63 -5.39
N ARG A 29 4.49 13.96 -5.57
CA ARG A 29 3.77 14.85 -4.64
C ARG A 29 2.28 14.50 -4.51
N ARG A 30 1.63 14.17 -5.63
CA ARG A 30 0.23 13.71 -5.63
C ARG A 30 0.08 12.38 -4.85
N ILE A 31 1.03 11.47 -4.97
CA ILE A 31 1.03 10.17 -4.29
C ILE A 31 1.27 10.33 -2.78
N ILE A 32 2.26 11.14 -2.40
CA ILE A 32 2.50 11.49 -0.99
C ILE A 32 1.26 12.14 -0.39
N SER A 33 0.65 13.09 -1.11
CA SER A 33 -0.60 13.71 -0.69
C SER A 33 -1.71 12.67 -0.51
N ALA A 34 -1.82 11.66 -1.39
CA ALA A 34 -2.80 10.59 -1.22
C ALA A 34 -2.61 9.78 0.07
N TYR A 35 -1.36 9.47 0.43
CA TYR A 35 -1.06 8.85 1.72
C TYR A 35 -1.43 9.75 2.90
N LEU A 36 -1.09 11.05 2.83
CA LEU A 36 -1.42 12.03 3.88
C LEU A 36 -2.93 12.25 4.04
N ASN A 37 -3.71 12.14 2.96
CA ASN A 37 -5.18 12.28 2.97
C ASN A 37 -5.94 11.01 3.42
N TYR A 38 -5.26 9.87 3.58
CA TYR A 38 -5.87 8.63 4.05
C TYR A 38 -6.71 8.78 5.33
N PRO A 39 -6.22 9.42 6.42
CA PRO A 39 -6.95 9.49 7.68
C PRO A 39 -8.28 10.23 7.54
N GLU A 40 -8.27 11.37 6.84
CA GLU A 40 -9.47 12.19 6.62
C GLU A 40 -10.49 11.46 5.75
N ALA A 41 -10.05 10.86 4.63
CA ALA A 41 -10.93 10.12 3.75
C ALA A 41 -11.56 8.91 4.45
N ALA A 42 -10.78 8.18 5.27
CA ALA A 42 -11.30 7.06 6.04
C ALA A 42 -12.28 7.51 7.16
N GLU A 43 -12.02 8.64 7.81
CA GLU A 43 -12.95 9.23 8.78
C GLU A 43 -14.27 9.67 8.12
N GLU A 44 -14.23 10.19 6.89
CA GLU A 44 -15.45 10.60 6.19
C GLU A 44 -16.37 9.40 5.86
N ASP A 45 -15.79 8.21 5.60
CA ASP A 45 -16.56 6.98 5.49
C ASP A 45 -17.28 6.63 6.81
N VAL A 46 -16.58 6.73 7.95
CA VAL A 46 -17.19 6.48 9.27
C VAL A 46 -18.29 7.50 9.56
N LYS A 47 -18.05 8.79 9.29
CA LYS A 47 -19.07 9.86 9.41
C LYS A 47 -20.28 9.58 8.53
N ARG A 48 -20.10 9.07 7.32
CA ARG A 48 -21.20 8.65 6.43
C ARG A 48 -22.01 7.51 7.05
N TYR A 49 -21.36 6.52 7.66
CA TYR A 49 -22.03 5.43 8.37
C TYR A 49 -22.80 5.91 9.60
N GLU A 50 -22.19 6.80 10.40
CA GLU A 50 -22.85 7.43 11.54
C GLU A 50 -24.07 8.26 11.16
N ARG A 51 -23.96 9.08 10.10
CA ARG A 51 -25.08 9.86 9.58
C ARG A 51 -26.24 8.95 9.17
N SER A 52 -25.93 7.81 8.56
CA SER A 52 -26.94 6.82 8.16
C SER A 52 -27.59 6.17 9.37
N PHE A 53 -26.80 5.75 10.37
CA PHE A 53 -27.30 5.20 11.63
C PHE A 53 -28.18 6.19 12.41
N ARG A 54 -27.79 7.46 12.48
CA ARG A 54 -28.56 8.52 13.17
C ARG A 54 -29.95 8.73 12.59
N LYS A 55 -30.15 8.47 11.29
CA LYS A 55 -31.45 8.58 10.62
C LYS A 55 -32.42 7.43 10.95
N LEU A 56 -31.94 6.34 11.56
CA LEU A 56 -32.78 5.20 11.89
C LEU A 56 -33.78 5.50 13.03
N PRO A 57 -34.99 4.91 13.01
CA PRO A 57 -35.92 4.95 14.13
C PRO A 57 -35.33 4.34 15.42
N PRO A 58 -35.82 4.73 16.62
CA PRO A 58 -35.33 4.19 17.88
C PRO A 58 -35.38 2.66 17.98
N SER A 59 -36.43 2.02 17.44
CA SER A 59 -36.58 0.56 17.43
C SER A 59 -35.46 -0.14 16.65
N HIS A 60 -35.07 0.40 15.49
CA HIS A 60 -33.98 -0.15 14.68
C HIS A 60 -32.60 0.10 15.33
N LYS A 61 -32.42 1.26 15.96
CA LYS A 61 -31.20 1.56 16.72
C LYS A 61 -31.00 0.60 17.89
N ALA A 62 -32.08 0.17 18.55
CA ALA A 62 -32.03 -0.81 19.62
C ALA A 62 -31.52 -2.18 19.14
N LEU A 63 -31.86 -2.59 17.91
CA LEU A 63 -31.34 -3.83 17.28
C LEU A 63 -29.85 -3.73 16.92
N LEU A 64 -29.36 -2.51 16.68
CA LEU A 64 -27.99 -2.22 16.26
C LEU A 64 -27.21 -1.48 17.36
N SER A 65 -27.47 -1.83 18.62
CA SER A 65 -26.91 -1.14 19.80
C SER A 65 -25.38 -1.14 19.88
N HIS A 66 -24.72 -2.05 19.16
CA HIS A 66 -23.26 -2.17 19.09
C HIS A 66 -22.60 -1.15 18.13
N TYR A 67 -23.36 -0.52 17.22
CA TYR A 67 -22.80 0.36 16.18
C TYR A 67 -21.99 1.56 16.71
N PRO A 68 -22.44 2.28 17.77
CA PRO A 68 -21.63 3.37 18.33
C PRO A 68 -20.22 2.94 18.75
N LEU A 69 -20.11 1.76 19.39
CA LEU A 69 -18.81 1.19 19.76
C LEU A 69 -18.03 0.76 18.52
N LYS A 70 -18.69 0.16 17.53
CA LYS A 70 -18.07 -0.18 16.24
C LYS A 70 -17.44 1.05 15.56
N PHE A 71 -18.13 2.19 15.52
CA PHE A 71 -17.60 3.42 14.94
C PHE A 71 -16.37 3.94 15.70
N GLN A 72 -16.36 3.82 17.03
CA GLN A 72 -15.18 4.15 17.84
C GLN A 72 -14.01 3.21 17.53
N SER A 73 -14.26 1.91 17.39
CA SER A 73 -13.24 0.92 17.02
C SER A 73 -12.67 1.20 15.63
N LEU A 74 -13.52 1.51 14.64
CA LEU A 74 -13.08 1.88 13.29
C LEU A 74 -12.12 3.07 13.31
N ARG A 75 -12.44 4.12 14.10
CA ARG A 75 -11.54 5.28 14.23
C ARG A 75 -10.20 4.92 14.84
N ARG A 76 -10.18 4.05 15.86
CA ARG A 76 -8.93 3.54 16.43
C ARG A 76 -8.11 2.78 15.39
N CYS A 77 -8.75 1.93 14.59
CA CYS A 77 -8.09 1.22 13.49
C CYS A 77 -7.52 2.17 12.44
N ILE A 78 -8.26 3.22 12.07
CA ILE A 78 -7.80 4.29 11.16
C ILE A 78 -6.54 4.92 11.74
N SER A 79 -6.54 5.32 13.02
CA SER A 79 -5.37 5.94 13.65
C SER A 79 -4.13 5.03 13.62
N ILE A 80 -4.30 3.72 13.79
CA ILE A 80 -3.18 2.77 13.72
C ILE A 80 -2.64 2.65 12.30
N ASN A 81 -3.52 2.55 11.30
CA ASN A 81 -3.10 2.57 9.89
C ASN A 81 -2.41 3.89 9.52
N SER A 82 -2.93 5.02 9.98
CA SER A 82 -2.33 6.34 9.78
C SER A 82 -0.95 6.45 10.42
N TYR A 83 -0.77 5.89 11.61
CA TYR A 83 0.53 5.83 12.27
C TYR A 83 1.56 5.06 11.43
N PHE A 84 1.20 3.88 10.92
CA PHE A 84 2.06 3.14 10.00
C PHE A 84 2.40 3.96 8.73
N ILE A 85 1.39 4.52 8.05
CA ILE A 85 1.59 5.33 6.84
C ILE A 85 2.55 6.49 7.12
N PHE A 86 2.39 7.17 8.25
CA PHE A 86 3.24 8.30 8.60
C PHE A 86 4.70 7.88 8.83
N ASN A 87 4.95 6.79 9.55
CA ASN A 87 6.31 6.25 9.72
C ASN A 87 6.93 5.84 8.38
N MET A 88 6.13 5.23 7.51
CA MET A 88 6.55 4.87 6.15
C MET A 88 6.97 6.10 5.35
N LEU A 89 6.17 7.17 5.35
CA LEU A 89 6.53 8.42 4.68
C LEU A 89 7.72 9.13 5.33
N GLN A 90 7.87 9.06 6.66
CA GLN A 90 9.02 9.63 7.37
C GLN A 90 10.35 8.92 7.07
N ALA A 91 10.32 7.65 6.69
CA ALA A 91 11.51 6.94 6.28
C ALA A 91 11.77 7.04 4.76
N PHE A 92 10.76 7.35 3.96
CA PHE A 92 10.90 7.41 2.50
C PHE A 92 11.82 8.54 2.05
N GLU A 93 12.91 8.23 1.36
CA GLU A 93 13.79 9.22 0.74
C GLU A 93 13.44 9.36 -0.75
N PRO A 94 12.85 10.48 -1.18
CA PRO A 94 12.53 10.72 -2.59
C PRO A 94 13.79 10.63 -3.46
N PRO A 95 13.74 9.95 -4.62
CA PRO A 95 14.88 9.87 -5.54
C PRO A 95 15.17 11.20 -6.24
N LEU A 96 14.24 12.17 -6.17
CA LEU A 96 14.31 13.48 -6.81
C LEU A 96 14.20 14.60 -5.78
N ASP A 97 14.86 15.73 -6.06
CA ASP A 97 14.77 16.93 -5.23
C ASP A 97 13.40 17.62 -5.44
N MET A 98 12.48 17.36 -4.51
CA MET A 98 11.13 17.94 -4.55
C MET A 98 11.07 19.40 -4.07
N SER A 99 12.21 20.05 -3.74
CA SER A 99 12.22 21.44 -3.27
C SER A 99 12.03 22.48 -4.37
N GLN A 100 12.28 22.13 -5.64
CA GLN A 100 12.51 23.14 -6.68
C GLN A 100 11.28 23.67 -7.42
N ASP A 101 10.08 23.09 -7.27
CA ASP A 101 8.92 23.50 -8.08
C ASP A 101 7.69 23.88 -7.25
N ILE A 102 7.76 24.90 -6.38
CA ILE A 102 6.54 25.44 -5.73
C ILE A 102 5.82 26.47 -6.64
N ASP A 103 6.41 26.85 -7.78
CA ASP A 103 5.92 27.97 -8.59
C ASP A 103 5.83 27.58 -10.08
N ASP A 104 4.64 27.14 -10.53
CA ASP A 104 4.00 27.58 -11.79
C ASP A 104 2.58 27.01 -11.90
N CYS A 105 1.65 27.54 -11.11
CA CYS A 105 0.23 27.56 -11.50
C CYS A 105 0.01 28.74 -12.46
N GLY A 106 0.67 28.70 -13.62
CA GLY A 106 0.33 29.52 -14.77
C GLY A 106 -0.82 28.87 -15.52
N GLU A 107 -2.03 29.42 -15.41
CA GLU A 107 -3.09 29.21 -16.39
C GLU A 107 -2.54 29.58 -17.78
N LEU A 108 -2.14 28.58 -18.57
CA LEU A 108 -2.01 28.76 -20.01
C LEU A 108 -3.42 28.95 -20.55
N HIS A 109 -3.83 30.22 -20.62
CA HIS A 109 -4.92 30.71 -21.43
C HIS A 109 -4.75 30.18 -22.86
N PHE A 110 -5.46 29.10 -23.18
CA PHE A 110 -5.79 28.81 -24.57
C PHE A 110 -6.76 29.89 -25.02
N GLU A 111 -6.27 30.79 -25.88
CA GLU A 111 -7.10 31.74 -26.62
C GLU A 111 -8.26 30.99 -27.30
N ARG A 112 -9.50 31.39 -26.98
CA ARG A 112 -10.68 30.99 -27.73
C ARG A 112 -10.62 31.64 -29.12
N PRO A 113 -10.93 30.90 -30.21
CA PRO A 113 -11.13 31.51 -31.51
C PRO A 113 -12.43 32.35 -31.51
N PRO A 114 -12.55 33.35 -32.39
CA PRO A 114 -13.62 34.34 -32.32
C PRO A 114 -14.99 33.72 -32.59
N ASP A 115 -15.93 34.15 -31.75
CA ASP A 115 -17.36 33.84 -31.77
C ASP A 115 -18.02 34.47 -33.00
N ASP A 116 -18.38 33.64 -33.99
CA ASP A 116 -19.29 34.02 -35.07
C ASP A 116 -20.71 33.72 -34.56
N GLY A 117 -21.43 34.81 -34.27
CA GLY A 117 -22.73 34.75 -33.64
C GLY A 117 -23.76 34.01 -34.48
N ASN A 118 -24.48 33.08 -33.84
CA ASN A 118 -25.90 32.97 -34.13
C ASN A 118 -26.71 32.47 -32.93
N VAL A 119 -27.74 33.23 -32.63
CA VAL A 119 -28.76 33.03 -31.60
C VAL A 119 -29.62 31.82 -31.92
N CYS A 120 -29.93 30.98 -30.93
CA CYS A 120 -31.30 30.53 -30.65
C CYS A 120 -31.42 29.76 -29.33
N SER A 121 -32.38 30.21 -28.52
CA SER A 121 -32.87 29.67 -27.27
C SER A 121 -33.48 28.26 -27.41
N HIS A 122 -33.40 27.42 -26.38
CA HIS A 122 -34.54 26.78 -25.68
C HIS A 122 -34.13 25.54 -24.85
N GLU A 123 -34.54 25.59 -23.57
CA GLU A 123 -35.09 24.52 -22.71
C GLU A 123 -34.40 23.14 -22.60
N SER A 124 -33.83 22.91 -21.41
CA SER A 124 -33.41 21.59 -20.92
C SER A 124 -34.59 20.79 -20.37
N THR A 125 -34.96 19.72 -21.07
CA THR A 125 -35.62 18.54 -20.46
C THR A 125 -34.91 17.28 -20.95
N THR A 126 -34.38 16.48 -20.04
CA THR A 126 -33.89 15.14 -20.36
C THR A 126 -34.37 14.12 -19.33
N ALA A 127 -35.24 13.23 -19.80
CA ALA A 127 -35.46 11.91 -19.27
C ALA A 127 -34.94 10.88 -20.28
N ARG A 128 -34.10 9.96 -19.80
CA ARG A 128 -33.86 8.56 -20.21
C ARG A 128 -33.56 8.17 -21.67
N GLY A 129 -32.49 7.35 -21.77
CA GLY A 129 -32.24 6.30 -22.77
C GLY A 129 -31.11 6.64 -23.74
N SER A 130 -30.23 5.76 -24.20
CA SER A 130 -29.90 4.35 -23.93
C SER A 130 -28.64 4.04 -24.75
N CYS A 131 -27.70 3.28 -24.15
CA CYS A 131 -26.73 2.34 -24.74
C CYS A 131 -25.84 2.76 -25.95
N SER A 132 -24.50 2.69 -25.79
CA SER A 132 -23.70 1.56 -26.31
C SER A 132 -22.18 1.72 -26.11
N LYS A 133 -21.59 0.70 -25.47
CA LYS A 133 -20.26 0.06 -25.65
C LYS A 133 -18.97 0.91 -25.57
N LEU A 134 -18.11 0.54 -24.61
CA LEU A 134 -16.73 0.08 -24.86
C LEU A 134 -16.15 -0.65 -23.63
N ASP A 135 -15.80 -1.90 -23.89
CA ASP A 135 -14.79 -2.84 -23.36
C ASP A 135 -14.56 -3.13 -21.87
N GLU A 136 -14.60 -4.44 -21.66
CA GLU A 136 -14.60 -5.29 -20.48
C GLU A 136 -13.17 -5.69 -20.10
N ALA A 137 -12.87 -5.70 -18.80
CA ALA A 137 -12.06 -6.74 -18.16
C ALA A 137 -12.31 -6.69 -16.64
N CYS A 138 -13.31 -7.46 -16.18
CA CYS A 138 -13.54 -7.75 -14.77
C CYS A 138 -13.25 -9.24 -14.53
N CYS A 139 -12.55 -9.52 -13.43
CA CYS A 139 -12.29 -10.86 -12.91
C CYS A 139 -13.61 -11.51 -12.46
N GLY A 140 -14.00 -12.60 -13.12
CA GLY A 140 -15.09 -13.47 -12.71
C GLY A 140 -14.58 -14.69 -11.96
N GLU A 141 -15.17 -14.99 -10.81
CA GLU A 141 -15.07 -16.28 -10.13
C GLU A 141 -15.87 -17.36 -10.89
N PRO A 142 -15.43 -18.64 -10.89
CA PRO A 142 -16.31 -19.73 -11.25
C PRO A 142 -16.92 -20.39 -10.00
N SER A 143 -18.22 -20.69 -10.09
CA SER A 143 -18.97 -21.57 -9.18
C SER A 143 -19.45 -22.83 -9.90
N ASN A 144 -19.69 -23.88 -9.08
CA ASN A 144 -20.32 -25.20 -9.35
C ASN A 144 -19.32 -26.29 -9.82
N VAL A 145 -19.26 -27.52 -9.26
CA VAL A 145 -20.33 -28.53 -9.09
C VAL A 145 -19.90 -29.62 -8.07
N MET A 146 -20.88 -30.20 -7.37
CA MET A 146 -20.80 -31.37 -6.47
C MET A 146 -19.92 -32.52 -6.98
N SER A 147 -19.14 -33.12 -6.08
CA SER A 147 -18.84 -34.56 -6.11
C SER A 147 -18.89 -35.16 -4.70
N LYS A 148 -19.32 -36.41 -4.66
CA LYS A 148 -19.82 -37.18 -3.52
C LYS A 148 -18.75 -37.44 -2.44
N LEU A 149 -19.18 -37.46 -1.18
CA LEU A 149 -18.44 -38.07 -0.07
C LEU A 149 -19.04 -39.46 0.21
N GLU A 150 -18.23 -40.50 0.15
CA GLU A 150 -18.51 -41.83 0.71
C GLU A 150 -17.60 -42.08 1.93
N GLU A 151 -18.27 -42.44 3.03
CA GLU A 151 -17.93 -43.28 4.18
C GLU A 151 -16.48 -43.51 4.67
N GLY A 152 -16.34 -43.43 6.00
CA GLY A 152 -15.20 -43.96 6.74
C GLY A 152 -15.30 -43.74 8.25
N LEU A 153 -16.14 -44.54 8.93
CA LEU A 153 -16.21 -44.71 10.38
C LEU A 153 -14.86 -45.18 10.96
N THR A 154 -14.44 -44.65 12.12
CA THR A 154 -14.08 -45.44 13.31
C THR A 154 -14.04 -44.57 14.56
N ALA A 155 -14.55 -45.15 15.64
CA ALA A 155 -14.81 -44.55 16.94
C ALA A 155 -13.66 -44.74 17.94
N ASN A 156 -13.69 -43.89 18.97
CA ASN A 156 -13.31 -44.09 20.38
C ASN A 156 -11.86 -44.47 20.73
N GLU A 157 -11.26 -43.70 21.64
CA GLU A 157 -11.07 -44.13 23.04
C GLU A 157 -10.72 -42.94 23.94
N GLU A 158 -11.52 -42.77 25.00
CA GLU A 158 -11.24 -41.96 26.18
C GLU A 158 -10.29 -42.72 27.11
N VAL A 159 -9.36 -42.02 27.78
CA VAL A 159 -8.91 -42.37 29.14
C VAL A 159 -8.69 -41.09 29.94
N GLN A 160 -9.48 -40.96 31.02
CA GLN A 160 -9.29 -40.06 32.16
C GLN A 160 -8.24 -40.61 33.13
N VAL A 161 -7.55 -39.73 33.87
CA VAL A 161 -7.23 -39.80 35.32
C VAL A 161 -6.82 -38.36 35.74
N GLU A 162 -7.67 -37.59 36.44
CA GLU A 162 -7.59 -37.26 37.89
C GLU A 162 -6.20 -36.80 38.38
N GLY A 163 -5.97 -35.72 39.11
CA GLY A 163 -6.80 -34.81 39.90
C GLY A 163 -5.92 -34.26 41.05
N CYS A 164 -6.09 -33.00 41.45
CA CYS A 164 -6.09 -32.51 42.85
C CYS A 164 -5.82 -30.98 42.96
N HIS A 165 -6.89 -30.26 43.35
CA HIS A 165 -7.01 -29.19 44.35
C HIS A 165 -5.78 -28.29 44.64
N GLY A 166 -5.84 -26.96 44.63
CA GLY A 166 -6.93 -26.03 44.91
C GLY A 166 -6.48 -25.05 46.01
N SER A 167 -6.75 -23.75 45.87
CA SER A 167 -7.08 -22.75 46.92
C SER A 167 -6.75 -21.31 46.48
N ASP A 168 -7.79 -20.57 46.10
CA ASP A 168 -7.97 -19.14 46.43
C ASP A 168 -8.45 -19.04 47.92
N PRO A 169 -8.52 -17.89 48.64
CA PRO A 169 -8.82 -16.52 48.15
C PRO A 169 -8.18 -15.33 48.93
N GLY A 170 -8.47 -14.08 48.51
CA GLY A 170 -8.50 -12.88 49.40
C GLY A 170 -7.86 -11.62 48.81
N SER A 171 -8.59 -10.80 48.05
CA SER A 171 -9.25 -9.53 48.44
C SER A 171 -8.42 -8.53 49.28
N CYS A 172 -8.23 -7.31 48.78
CA CYS A 172 -8.52 -6.06 49.50
C CYS A 172 -8.46 -4.82 48.58
N LEU A 173 -9.36 -3.89 48.87
CA LEU A 173 -9.78 -2.70 48.12
C LEU A 173 -8.97 -1.44 48.48
N ALA A 174 -9.19 -0.41 47.64
CA ALA A 174 -9.27 1.03 47.93
C ALA A 174 -8.09 1.93 47.52
N GLY A 175 -8.42 3.01 46.80
CA GLY A 175 -7.52 4.13 46.48
C GLY A 175 -8.00 4.97 45.29
N GLU A 176 -8.97 5.85 45.55
CA GLU A 176 -9.55 6.85 44.64
C GLU A 176 -8.58 7.99 44.23
N GLU A 177 -9.01 8.74 43.20
CA GLU A 177 -8.63 10.11 42.80
C GLU A 177 -7.25 10.37 42.15
N ASN A 178 -7.24 10.69 40.84
CA ASN A 178 -7.31 12.10 40.45
C ASN A 178 -7.46 12.39 38.94
N ASN A 179 -8.10 13.53 38.72
CA ASN A 179 -8.52 14.16 37.47
C ASN A 179 -7.38 14.67 36.57
N LYS A 180 -7.71 14.81 35.27
CA LYS A 180 -7.28 15.85 34.31
C LYS A 180 -5.77 16.10 34.15
N ARG A 181 -5.27 15.88 32.94
CA ARG A 181 -4.53 16.90 32.16
C ARG A 181 -4.48 16.53 30.68
N ALA A 182 -5.38 17.14 29.93
CA ALA A 182 -5.10 17.54 28.56
C ALA A 182 -4.36 18.88 28.60
N ALA A 183 -3.56 19.13 27.56
CA ALA A 183 -2.89 20.37 27.19
C ALA A 183 -1.54 20.71 27.87
N GLU A 184 -0.66 21.21 27.00
CA GLU A 184 0.61 21.93 27.24
C GLU A 184 1.88 21.09 27.48
N CYS A 185 2.69 20.98 26.42
CA CYS A 185 4.09 21.38 26.54
C CYS A 185 4.63 21.84 25.18
N CYS A 186 4.56 23.15 24.94
CA CYS A 186 5.45 23.82 24.01
C CYS A 186 6.85 23.93 24.64
N GLY A 187 7.86 23.74 23.80
CA GLY A 187 9.19 24.33 23.93
C GLY A 187 10.08 23.78 25.04
N ASN A 188 11.10 23.02 24.66
CA ASN A 188 12.44 23.27 25.17
C ASN A 188 13.50 22.85 24.15
N HIS A 189 14.27 23.86 23.77
CA HIS A 189 15.49 23.82 22.98
C HIS A 189 16.55 23.06 23.78
N VAL A 190 16.99 21.90 23.30
CA VAL A 190 18.19 21.23 23.81
C VAL A 190 19.21 21.29 22.69
N SER A 191 20.18 22.21 22.86
CA SER A 191 21.33 22.31 21.96
C SER A 191 22.29 21.17 22.30
N ASP A 192 22.35 20.14 21.46
CA ASP A 192 23.47 19.21 21.46
C ASP A 192 24.48 19.62 20.41
N SER A 193 25.66 19.99 20.90
CA SER A 193 26.83 20.34 20.10
C SER A 193 27.48 19.05 19.61
N ASN A 194 27.07 18.56 18.44
CA ASN A 194 27.91 17.73 17.56
C ASN A 194 27.37 17.84 16.13
N GLY A 195 28.23 18.28 15.22
CA GLY A 195 27.90 18.68 13.86
C GLY A 195 27.47 17.55 12.93
N ASN A 196 26.29 16.99 13.17
CA ASN A 196 25.46 16.43 12.11
C ASN A 196 24.37 17.45 11.82
N VAL A 197 24.41 17.98 10.60
CA VAL A 197 23.29 18.74 10.03
C VAL A 197 22.09 17.80 10.04
N LEU A 198 21.19 17.99 11.00
CA LEU A 198 19.83 17.48 10.90
C LEU A 198 19.32 18.01 9.57
N SER A 199 19.05 17.08 8.65
CA SER A 199 18.33 17.35 7.41
C SER A 199 17.16 18.27 7.73
N SER A 200 17.01 19.32 6.94
CA SER A 200 15.87 20.24 7.01
C SER A 200 14.59 19.43 7.29
N PRO A 201 13.65 19.91 8.13
CA PRO A 201 12.33 19.29 8.22
C PRO A 201 11.87 18.98 6.80
N ARG A 202 11.46 17.74 6.54
CA ARG A 202 11.02 17.32 5.21
C ARG A 202 9.81 18.18 4.86
N ASP A 203 10.02 19.28 4.16
CA ASP A 203 9.00 20.34 3.95
C ASP A 203 7.75 19.75 3.27
N TRP A 204 7.90 18.71 2.47
CA TRP A 204 6.83 17.97 1.80
C TRP A 204 5.96 17.08 2.72
N LEU A 205 6.35 16.89 3.99
CA LEU A 205 5.51 16.24 5.01
C LEU A 205 4.68 17.24 5.82
N ASP A 206 4.91 18.54 5.66
CA ASP A 206 4.11 19.54 6.35
C ASP A 206 2.66 19.49 5.83
N PRO A 207 1.65 19.30 6.72
CA PRO A 207 0.24 19.32 6.36
C PRO A 207 -0.19 20.55 5.56
N SER A 208 0.54 21.67 5.64
CA SER A 208 0.28 22.87 4.85
C SER A 208 0.46 22.65 3.34
N PHE A 209 1.25 21.66 2.92
CA PHE A 209 1.45 21.27 1.52
C PHE A 209 0.56 20.09 1.09
N GLN A 210 -0.37 19.65 1.96
CA GLN A 210 -1.28 18.57 1.64
C GLN A 210 -2.27 19.03 0.54
N LEU A 211 -2.03 18.56 -0.68
CA LEU A 211 -2.96 18.79 -1.78
C LEU A 211 -4.22 17.96 -1.55
N HIS A 212 -5.39 18.56 -1.81
CA HIS A 212 -6.62 17.78 -1.90
C HIS A 212 -6.55 16.89 -3.15
N VAL A 213 -6.43 15.58 -2.95
CA VAL A 213 -6.37 14.62 -4.06
C VAL A 213 -7.73 13.97 -4.32
N PRO A 214 -8.01 13.55 -5.57
CA PRO A 214 -9.16 12.71 -5.88
C PRO A 214 -9.23 11.45 -5.00
N LEU A 215 -10.44 11.03 -4.62
CA LEU A 215 -10.64 9.81 -3.80
C LEU A 215 -10.03 8.55 -4.42
N VAL A 216 -9.99 8.47 -5.76
CA VAL A 216 -9.36 7.35 -6.48
C VAL A 216 -7.88 7.17 -6.14
N ASP A 217 -7.17 8.23 -5.76
CA ASP A 217 -5.78 8.14 -5.33
C ASP A 217 -5.67 7.60 -3.89
N VAL A 218 -6.58 8.01 -3.01
CA VAL A 218 -6.64 7.46 -1.65
C VAL A 218 -7.10 5.99 -1.66
N ASP A 219 -7.96 5.60 -2.61
CA ASP A 219 -8.34 4.20 -2.80
C ASP A 219 -7.17 3.31 -3.22
N LYS A 220 -6.17 3.86 -3.92
CA LYS A 220 -4.90 3.16 -4.17
C LYS A 220 -4.14 2.92 -2.86
N VAL A 221 -4.08 3.88 -1.95
CA VAL A 221 -3.49 3.68 -0.61
C VAL A 221 -4.19 2.55 0.15
N ARG A 222 -5.53 2.52 0.12
CA ARG A 222 -6.31 1.41 0.71
C ARG A 222 -5.98 0.06 0.07
N CYS A 223 -5.68 0.05 -1.23
CA CYS A 223 -5.21 -1.13 -1.94
C CYS A 223 -3.83 -1.56 -1.45
N ILE A 224 -2.89 -0.63 -1.27
CA ILE A 224 -1.56 -0.92 -0.73
C ILE A 224 -1.66 -1.59 0.65
N ILE A 225 -2.50 -1.07 1.56
CA ILE A 225 -2.70 -1.67 2.89
C ILE A 225 -3.17 -3.14 2.77
N ARG A 226 -4.03 -3.47 1.79
CA ARG A 226 -4.42 -4.87 1.54
C ARG A 226 -3.29 -5.69 0.91
N ASN A 227 -2.51 -5.12 0.00
CA ASN A 227 -1.39 -5.82 -0.62
C ASN A 227 -0.30 -6.19 0.38
N ILE A 228 -0.13 -5.43 1.47
CA ILE A 228 0.73 -5.82 2.60
C ILE A 228 0.31 -7.18 3.16
N VAL A 229 -0.99 -7.48 3.23
CA VAL A 229 -1.47 -8.78 3.72
C VAL A 229 -1.00 -9.91 2.82
N ARG A 230 -1.20 -9.77 1.52
CA ARG A 230 -0.79 -10.76 0.51
C ARG A 230 0.72 -11.03 0.60
N ASP A 231 1.53 -9.98 0.57
CA ASP A 231 2.98 -10.13 0.41
C ASP A 231 3.74 -10.32 1.72
N TRP A 232 3.25 -9.79 2.84
CA TRP A 232 4.06 -9.65 4.06
C TRP A 232 3.34 -10.05 5.34
N ALA A 233 2.09 -10.50 5.29
CA ALA A 233 1.44 -11.07 6.47
C ALA A 233 1.33 -12.58 6.38
N LEU A 234 1.27 -13.24 7.53
CA LEU A 234 1.03 -14.68 7.62
C LEU A 234 -0.33 -15.06 7.01
N GLU A 235 -1.34 -14.19 7.13
CA GLU A 235 -2.67 -14.38 6.52
C GLU A 235 -2.60 -14.55 5.00
N GLY A 236 -1.62 -13.91 4.33
CA GLY A 236 -1.39 -14.04 2.89
C GLY A 236 -0.68 -15.32 2.44
N GLN A 237 -0.17 -16.16 3.37
CA GLN A 237 0.64 -17.33 3.01
C GLN A 237 -0.06 -18.27 2.04
N LYS A 238 -1.35 -18.55 2.26
CA LYS A 238 -2.12 -19.44 1.38
C LYS A 238 -2.21 -18.90 -0.05
N GLU A 239 -2.36 -17.59 -0.20
CA GLU A 239 -2.42 -16.94 -1.51
C GLU A 239 -1.04 -16.97 -2.19
N ARG A 240 0.03 -16.71 -1.44
CA ARG A 240 1.41 -16.86 -1.93
C ARG A 240 1.73 -18.31 -2.33
N ASP A 241 1.25 -19.30 -1.59
CA ASP A 241 1.42 -20.72 -1.94
C ASP A 241 0.71 -21.08 -3.25
N GLN A 242 -0.38 -20.39 -3.60
CA GLN A 242 -1.09 -20.60 -4.85
C GLN A 242 -0.46 -19.85 -6.03
N CYS A 243 0.15 -18.68 -5.78
CA CYS A 243 0.74 -17.84 -6.82
C CYS A 243 2.26 -18.03 -6.98
N TYR A 244 3.02 -17.90 -5.89
CA TYR A 244 4.48 -17.85 -5.88
C TYR A 244 5.11 -19.24 -5.90
N LYS A 245 4.56 -20.19 -5.12
CA LYS A 245 5.16 -21.52 -5.01
C LYS A 245 5.30 -22.25 -6.37
N PRO A 246 4.31 -22.26 -7.28
CA PRO A 246 4.49 -22.90 -8.59
C PRO A 246 5.64 -22.27 -9.40
N ILE A 247 5.81 -20.96 -9.32
CA ILE A 247 6.89 -20.23 -9.98
C ILE A 247 8.25 -20.62 -9.37
N LEU A 248 8.35 -20.63 -8.04
CA LEU A 248 9.55 -21.00 -7.31
C LEU A 248 9.97 -22.47 -7.56
N GLU A 249 9.00 -23.37 -7.67
CA GLU A 249 9.20 -24.78 -8.03
C GLU A 249 9.72 -24.91 -9.47
N GLU A 250 9.16 -24.17 -10.42
CA GLU A 250 9.62 -24.17 -11.81
C GLU A 250 11.05 -23.62 -11.94
N LEU A 251 11.37 -22.51 -11.25
CA LEU A 251 12.74 -22.00 -11.19
C LEU A 251 13.72 -23.01 -10.60
N ASN A 252 13.31 -23.78 -9.57
CA ASN A 252 14.13 -24.85 -9.03
C ASN A 252 14.34 -26.00 -10.01
N SER A 253 13.31 -26.36 -10.78
CA SER A 253 13.35 -27.40 -11.81
C SER A 253 14.27 -27.03 -12.97
N LEU A 254 14.19 -25.79 -13.46
CA LEU A 254 14.98 -25.28 -14.58
C LEU A 254 16.44 -25.02 -14.21
N PHE A 255 16.70 -24.62 -12.96
CA PHE A 255 18.04 -24.29 -12.47
C PHE A 255 18.44 -25.19 -11.29
N PRO A 256 18.59 -26.52 -11.45
CA PRO A 256 18.81 -27.44 -10.32
C PRO A 256 20.24 -27.40 -9.76
N SER A 257 21.22 -26.90 -10.52
CA SER A 257 22.65 -26.88 -10.16
C SER A 257 23.20 -25.46 -10.14
N ARG A 258 22.64 -24.61 -9.28
CA ARG A 258 23.06 -23.21 -9.14
C ARG A 258 24.44 -23.11 -8.49
N CYS A 259 25.27 -22.21 -9.01
CA CYS A 259 26.60 -21.95 -8.49
C CYS A 259 26.60 -20.63 -7.70
N ASN A 260 27.00 -20.64 -6.43
CA ASN A 260 27.07 -19.43 -5.62
C ASN A 260 28.03 -18.36 -6.16
N LYS A 261 28.99 -18.74 -7.02
CA LYS A 261 29.94 -17.78 -7.65
C LYS A 261 29.39 -17.13 -8.92
N SER A 262 28.35 -17.72 -9.51
CA SER A 262 27.69 -17.22 -10.72
C SER A 262 26.22 -17.61 -10.65
N PRO A 263 25.45 -16.99 -9.73
CA PRO A 263 24.06 -17.32 -9.57
C PRO A 263 23.26 -16.86 -10.81
N PRO A 264 22.22 -17.60 -11.22
CA PRO A 264 21.37 -17.18 -12.33
C PRO A 264 20.63 -15.88 -12.00
N THR A 265 20.42 -15.03 -13.01
CA THR A 265 19.72 -13.76 -12.88
C THR A 265 18.22 -13.93 -13.14
N CYS A 266 17.39 -13.29 -12.32
CA CYS A 266 15.93 -13.32 -12.47
C CYS A 266 15.36 -11.91 -12.39
N LEU A 267 14.58 -11.53 -13.40
CA LEU A 267 13.83 -10.28 -13.43
C LEU A 267 12.38 -10.54 -13.06
N VAL A 268 11.81 -9.70 -12.19
CA VAL A 268 10.40 -9.75 -11.77
C VAL A 268 9.74 -8.41 -12.11
N PRO A 269 9.18 -8.23 -13.32
CA PRO A 269 8.43 -7.03 -13.68
C PRO A 269 7.14 -6.94 -12.87
N GLY A 270 6.75 -5.73 -12.45
CA GLY A 270 5.56 -5.53 -11.63
C GLY A 270 5.65 -6.22 -10.27
N ALA A 271 6.82 -6.13 -9.61
CA ALA A 271 7.13 -6.85 -8.38
C ALA A 271 6.29 -6.43 -7.15
N GLY A 272 5.49 -5.36 -7.25
CA GLY A 272 4.62 -4.91 -6.16
C GLY A 272 5.42 -4.57 -4.90
N LEU A 273 5.14 -5.26 -3.80
CA LEU A 273 5.85 -5.05 -2.53
C LEU A 273 7.14 -5.88 -2.40
N GLY A 274 7.57 -6.55 -3.49
CA GLY A 274 8.88 -7.18 -3.61
C GLY A 274 9.00 -8.57 -2.98
N ARG A 275 7.92 -9.16 -2.46
CA ARG A 275 7.98 -10.47 -1.78
C ARG A 275 8.47 -11.60 -2.67
N LEU A 276 7.94 -11.72 -3.89
CA LEU A 276 8.34 -12.79 -4.81
C LEU A 276 9.81 -12.65 -5.22
N ALA A 277 10.25 -11.42 -5.54
CA ALA A 277 11.65 -11.15 -5.88
C ALA A 277 12.60 -11.46 -4.70
N LEU A 278 12.17 -11.18 -3.46
CA LEU A 278 12.90 -11.60 -2.26
C LEU A 278 13.01 -13.13 -2.17
N GLU A 279 11.90 -13.86 -2.31
CA GLU A 279 11.90 -15.33 -2.21
C GLU A 279 12.73 -15.98 -3.31
N ILE A 280 12.71 -15.45 -4.53
CA ILE A 280 13.58 -15.87 -5.63
C ILE A 280 15.05 -15.66 -5.27
N SER A 281 15.40 -14.51 -4.68
CA SER A 281 16.77 -14.27 -4.20
C SER A 281 17.18 -15.27 -3.11
N CYS A 282 16.26 -15.60 -2.19
CA CYS A 282 16.50 -16.61 -1.14
C CYS A 282 16.73 -18.03 -1.71
N LEU A 283 16.26 -18.33 -2.93
CA LEU A 283 16.57 -19.58 -3.64
C LEU A 283 17.99 -19.62 -4.24
N GLY A 284 18.73 -18.51 -4.16
CA GLY A 284 20.09 -18.38 -4.69
C GLY A 284 20.16 -17.78 -6.09
N PHE A 285 19.18 -16.96 -6.48
CA PHE A 285 19.23 -16.16 -7.71
C PHE A 285 19.72 -14.73 -7.40
N VAL A 286 20.32 -14.09 -8.42
CA VAL A 286 20.41 -12.62 -8.46
C VAL A 286 19.05 -12.12 -8.95
N SER A 287 18.20 -11.68 -8.02
CA SER A 287 16.84 -11.25 -8.33
C SER A 287 16.72 -9.74 -8.35
N GLN A 288 16.13 -9.20 -9.41
CA GLN A 288 15.71 -7.81 -9.47
C GLN A 288 14.20 -7.72 -9.63
N GLY A 289 13.52 -7.08 -8.68
CA GLY A 289 12.15 -6.65 -8.89
C GLY A 289 12.12 -5.32 -9.64
N ASN A 290 11.15 -5.12 -10.52
CA ASN A 290 10.87 -3.84 -11.15
C ASN A 290 9.45 -3.38 -10.79
N GLU A 291 9.31 -2.10 -10.43
CA GLU A 291 8.01 -1.52 -10.11
C GLU A 291 7.99 -0.06 -10.55
N PHE A 292 6.89 0.36 -11.18
CA PHE A 292 6.71 1.73 -11.66
C PHE A 292 5.87 2.58 -10.68
N SER A 293 4.98 1.94 -9.91
CA SER A 293 4.08 2.65 -9.02
C SER A 293 4.81 3.12 -7.76
N TYR A 294 4.98 4.43 -7.62
CA TYR A 294 5.46 5.03 -6.37
C TYR A 294 4.60 4.67 -5.16
N TYR A 295 3.31 4.34 -5.33
CA TYR A 295 2.50 3.79 -4.24
C TYR A 295 3.12 2.51 -3.67
N MET A 296 3.46 1.55 -4.54
CA MET A 296 4.09 0.30 -4.16
C MET A 296 5.52 0.52 -3.68
N MET A 297 6.32 1.33 -4.40
CA MET A 297 7.74 1.54 -4.09
C MET A 297 7.96 2.15 -2.71
N ILE A 298 7.16 3.15 -2.31
CA ILE A 298 7.26 3.77 -0.98
C ILE A 298 7.05 2.71 0.11
N CYS A 299 6.02 1.87 -0.05
CA CYS A 299 5.70 0.82 0.92
C CYS A 299 6.72 -0.34 0.90
N SER A 300 7.11 -0.78 -0.31
CA SER A 300 8.13 -1.81 -0.54
C SER A 300 9.46 -1.42 0.10
N SER A 301 9.93 -0.20 -0.16
CA SER A 301 11.18 0.33 0.42
C SER A 301 11.13 0.34 1.95
N PHE A 302 10.00 0.75 2.54
CA PHE A 302 9.85 0.70 3.99
C PHE A 302 9.92 -0.72 4.55
N ILE A 303 9.15 -1.65 3.97
CA ILE A 303 9.13 -3.03 4.46
C ILE A 303 10.52 -3.67 4.32
N LEU A 304 11.15 -3.54 3.16
CA LEU A 304 12.43 -4.18 2.84
C LEU A 304 13.62 -3.59 3.61
N ASN A 305 13.61 -2.28 3.86
CA ASN A 305 14.80 -1.57 4.36
C ASN A 305 14.67 -1.02 5.78
N GLN A 306 13.46 -0.80 6.28
CA GLN A 306 13.23 -0.09 7.55
C GLN A 306 12.72 -1.00 8.67
N THR A 307 12.06 -2.11 8.33
CA THR A 307 11.63 -3.10 9.34
C THR A 307 12.84 -3.82 9.92
N GLN A 308 12.78 -4.11 11.22
CA GLN A 308 13.85 -4.71 12.02
C GLN A 308 13.46 -6.10 12.53
N ASN A 309 12.16 -6.37 12.70
CA ASN A 309 11.67 -7.62 13.26
C ASN A 309 10.43 -8.15 12.52
N ALA A 310 10.26 -9.47 12.56
CA ALA A 310 8.99 -10.06 12.15
C ALA A 310 7.88 -9.66 13.13
N GLY A 311 6.70 -9.33 12.60
CA GLY A 311 5.52 -8.92 13.37
C GLY A 311 5.63 -7.53 14.00
N GLU A 312 6.59 -6.71 13.59
CA GLU A 312 6.84 -5.38 14.15
C GLU A 312 5.67 -4.41 13.99
N TRP A 313 4.98 -4.47 12.86
CA TRP A 313 3.91 -3.56 12.50
C TRP A 313 2.55 -4.26 12.54
N THR A 314 1.50 -3.50 12.83
CA THR A 314 0.12 -3.96 12.81
C THR A 314 -0.76 -2.99 12.04
N ILE A 315 -1.57 -3.51 11.13
CA ILE A 315 -2.54 -2.76 10.31
C ILE A 315 -3.93 -3.37 10.42
N TYR A 316 -4.92 -2.62 9.95
CA TYR A 316 -6.33 -3.00 9.87
C TYR A 316 -6.81 -2.84 8.43
N PRO A 317 -6.48 -3.80 7.54
CA PRO A 317 -6.69 -3.69 6.09
C PRO A 317 -8.17 -3.75 5.67
N TRP A 318 -9.04 -4.28 6.53
CA TRP A 318 -10.43 -4.64 6.17
C TRP A 318 -11.46 -3.57 6.55
N ILE A 319 -11.06 -2.51 7.26
CA ILE A 319 -11.99 -1.52 7.85
C ILE A 319 -12.76 -0.69 6.83
N HIS A 320 -12.29 -0.66 5.58
CA HIS A 320 -12.89 0.13 4.50
C HIS A 320 -14.09 -0.57 3.84
N SER A 321 -14.25 -1.89 4.01
CA SER A 321 -15.40 -2.64 3.50
C SER A 321 -16.45 -2.82 4.60
N ASN A 322 -17.72 -2.57 4.28
CA ASN A 322 -18.85 -2.79 5.18
C ASN A 322 -19.75 -3.96 4.74
N CYS A 323 -19.39 -4.66 3.68
CA CYS A 323 -20.13 -5.77 3.12
C CYS A 323 -19.33 -7.07 3.24
N ASN A 324 -20.05 -8.19 3.17
CA ASN A 324 -19.49 -9.55 3.15
C ASN A 324 -18.62 -9.91 4.39
N SER A 325 -18.87 -9.25 5.52
CA SER A 325 -18.32 -9.62 6.83
C SER A 325 -19.36 -10.42 7.62
N LEU A 326 -18.97 -11.54 8.22
CA LEU A 326 -19.87 -12.34 9.06
C LEU A 326 -20.07 -11.70 10.44
N SER A 327 -19.07 -10.92 10.89
CA SER A 327 -19.06 -10.24 12.18
C SER A 327 -18.28 -8.92 12.11
N ASP A 328 -18.48 -8.07 13.12
CA ASP A 328 -17.68 -6.84 13.30
C ASP A 328 -16.19 -7.15 13.52
N SER A 329 -15.90 -8.26 14.21
CA SER A 329 -14.52 -8.71 14.42
C SER A 329 -13.81 -9.02 13.11
N ASP A 330 -14.51 -9.50 12.08
CA ASP A 330 -13.89 -9.76 10.78
C ASP A 330 -13.42 -8.46 10.13
N GLN A 331 -14.23 -7.40 10.21
CA GLN A 331 -13.88 -6.08 9.67
C GLN A 331 -12.78 -5.40 10.49
N LEU A 332 -12.80 -5.59 11.82
CA LEU A 332 -11.91 -4.92 12.78
C LEU A 332 -10.66 -5.74 13.11
N ARG A 333 -10.42 -6.89 12.47
CA ARG A 333 -9.29 -7.75 12.82
C ARG A 333 -7.94 -7.07 12.49
N PRO A 334 -6.98 -7.09 13.42
CA PRO A 334 -5.62 -6.65 13.15
C PRO A 334 -4.86 -7.69 12.31
N VAL A 335 -3.90 -7.23 11.54
CA VAL A 335 -2.95 -8.05 10.79
C VAL A 335 -1.53 -7.55 11.08
N SER A 336 -0.67 -8.45 11.57
CA SER A 336 0.74 -8.14 11.85
C SER A 336 1.64 -8.48 10.67
N PHE A 337 2.67 -7.66 10.45
CA PHE A 337 3.65 -7.80 9.37
C PHE A 337 4.99 -7.12 9.75
N PRO A 338 6.10 -7.42 9.07
CA PRO A 338 6.24 -8.50 8.10
C PRO A 338 6.28 -9.87 8.79
N ASP A 339 5.81 -10.94 8.16
CA ASP A 339 5.83 -12.30 8.71
C ASP A 339 7.24 -12.90 8.74
N ILE A 340 8.13 -12.39 7.90
CA ILE A 340 9.57 -12.63 7.92
C ILE A 340 10.29 -11.27 8.00
N HIS A 341 11.39 -11.17 8.74
CA HIS A 341 12.22 -9.96 8.68
C HIS A 341 13.13 -10.02 7.43
N PRO A 342 12.98 -9.11 6.45
CA PRO A 342 13.63 -9.23 5.13
C PRO A 342 15.14 -9.38 5.23
N ALA A 343 15.83 -8.54 6.01
CA ALA A 343 17.28 -8.59 6.14
C ALA A 343 17.79 -9.89 6.78
N SER A 344 16.95 -10.59 7.55
CA SER A 344 17.27 -11.89 8.14
C SER A 344 16.88 -13.09 7.28
N ALA A 345 16.19 -12.89 6.15
CA ALA A 345 15.74 -13.96 5.26
C ALA A 345 16.89 -14.68 4.53
N GLY A 346 18.14 -14.31 4.83
CA GLY A 346 19.32 -14.89 4.21
C GLY A 346 19.59 -14.33 2.82
N ILE A 347 19.19 -13.08 2.55
CA ILE A 347 19.40 -12.38 1.28
C ILE A 347 20.88 -12.49 0.89
N PRO A 348 21.24 -13.30 -0.12
CA PRO A 348 22.59 -13.29 -0.66
C PRO A 348 22.81 -11.96 -1.40
N GLU A 349 24.06 -11.56 -1.59
CA GLU A 349 24.41 -10.48 -2.52
C GLU A 349 23.71 -10.74 -3.87
N GLY A 350 22.61 -10.02 -4.17
CA GLY A 350 21.82 -10.33 -5.36
C GLY A 350 20.34 -9.91 -5.37
N PHE A 351 19.74 -9.47 -4.26
CA PHE A 351 18.39 -8.87 -4.29
C PHE A 351 18.45 -7.37 -4.57
N SER A 352 17.65 -6.88 -5.51
CA SER A 352 17.48 -5.45 -5.78
C SER A 352 16.06 -5.11 -6.24
N MET A 353 15.68 -3.84 -6.13
CA MET A 353 14.44 -3.27 -6.67
C MET A 353 14.80 -2.09 -7.59
N CYS A 354 14.22 -2.06 -8.78
CA CYS A 354 14.38 -0.98 -9.76
C CYS A 354 13.06 -0.23 -9.96
N GLY A 355 13.11 1.10 -9.83
CA GLY A 355 11.98 1.97 -10.10
C GLY A 355 11.92 2.38 -11.57
N GLY A 356 10.73 2.28 -12.19
CA GLY A 356 10.51 2.77 -13.56
C GLY A 356 9.63 1.84 -14.39
N ASP A 357 9.21 2.32 -15.56
CA ASP A 357 8.43 1.51 -16.50
C ASP A 357 9.30 0.35 -17.04
N PHE A 358 8.73 -0.86 -17.05
CA PHE A 358 9.46 -2.05 -17.47
C PHE A 358 10.02 -1.94 -18.89
N VAL A 359 9.24 -1.42 -19.84
CA VAL A 359 9.68 -1.34 -21.23
C VAL A 359 10.77 -0.28 -21.37
N GLU A 360 10.60 0.87 -20.71
CA GLU A 360 11.61 1.94 -20.76
C GLU A 360 12.93 1.50 -20.13
N VAL A 361 12.90 0.93 -18.93
CA VAL A 361 14.09 0.51 -18.18
C VAL A 361 14.84 -0.63 -18.89
N TYR A 362 14.13 -1.63 -19.40
CA TYR A 362 14.75 -2.85 -19.93
C TYR A 362 14.85 -2.91 -21.47
N SER A 363 14.55 -1.80 -22.17
CA SER A 363 14.76 -1.68 -23.62
C SER A 363 16.21 -1.37 -24.03
N ASP A 364 17.07 -1.01 -23.07
CA ASP A 364 18.47 -0.69 -23.35
C ASP A 364 19.20 -1.91 -23.94
N PRO A 365 19.98 -1.76 -25.03
CA PRO A 365 20.70 -2.87 -25.65
C PRO A 365 21.63 -3.64 -24.70
N SER A 366 22.09 -3.03 -23.60
CA SER A 366 22.88 -3.71 -22.56
C SER A 366 22.12 -4.80 -21.81
N GLN A 367 20.78 -4.78 -21.83
CA GLN A 367 19.93 -5.77 -21.16
C GLN A 367 19.76 -7.07 -21.96
N VAL A 368 20.16 -7.07 -23.24
CA VAL A 368 20.03 -8.24 -24.13
C VAL A 368 20.89 -9.39 -23.63
N GLY A 369 20.25 -10.52 -23.29
CA GLY A 369 20.91 -11.73 -22.82
C GLY A 369 21.42 -11.66 -21.37
N VAL A 370 21.02 -10.63 -20.60
CA VAL A 370 21.41 -10.46 -19.19
C VAL A 370 20.62 -11.35 -18.24
N TRP A 371 19.35 -11.62 -18.56
CA TRP A 371 18.39 -12.27 -17.67
C TRP A 371 18.19 -13.75 -18.03
N ASP A 372 18.53 -14.66 -17.11
CA ASP A 372 18.32 -16.09 -17.30
C ASP A 372 16.84 -16.48 -17.18
N ALA A 373 16.08 -15.74 -16.36
CA ALA A 373 14.64 -15.90 -16.20
C ALA A 373 13.91 -14.56 -16.07
N VAL A 374 12.68 -14.50 -16.57
CA VAL A 374 11.74 -13.40 -16.33
C VAL A 374 10.45 -14.01 -15.77
N VAL A 375 9.98 -13.46 -14.64
CA VAL A 375 8.81 -13.96 -13.90
C VAL A 375 7.76 -12.87 -13.84
N THR A 376 6.57 -13.14 -14.37
CA THR A 376 5.46 -12.19 -14.51
C THR A 376 4.17 -12.70 -13.89
#